data_AF-A0A1G7VAL0-F1
#
_entry.id   AF-A0A1G7VAL0-F1
#
_cell.length_a   1.000
_cell.length_b   1.000
_cell.length_c   1.000
_cell.angle_alpha   90.00
_cell.angle_beta   90.00
_cell.angle_gamma   90.00
#
_symmetry.space_group_name_H-M   'P 1'
#
loop_
_entity.id
_entity.type
_entity.pdbx_description
1 polymer ?
#
loop_
_entity_poly.entity_id
_entity_poly.type
_entity_poly.pdbx_seq_one_letter_code
_entity_poly.pdbx_strand_id
1 'polypeptide(L)'
;MVEKGYLTDSLKTPAAPSPPKPAAPPQPLIQHEPVTSRSTEPLASDKARILMRSTGMPMNVDYSISASEQSCKDFTQIGAVRDKGQKVLSSWIVKLGEKLNSVPDQIETVVPAGQPVQVAGWGNWQDSKSKGNCGPSIVSFQPAQMHTYLVEFVWQGTARCMSRVYDVTDPATRTAVPTERKYCSRSFMDVWLGRSGLSGVP
;
A
#
# COMPACT_ATOMS: atom_id res chain seq x y z
N MET A 1 -23.26 7.03 -85.30
CA MET A 1 -22.30 6.14 -85.97
C MET A 1 -21.26 5.72 -84.96
N VAL A 2 -21.01 4.42 -84.95
CA VAL A 2 -20.17 3.67 -84.02
C VAL A 2 -18.72 3.71 -84.51
N GLU A 3 -17.75 3.87 -83.62
CA GLU A 3 -16.49 3.13 -83.79
C GLU A 3 -15.85 2.80 -82.44
N LYS A 4 -15.41 1.54 -82.35
CA LYS A 4 -14.85 0.85 -81.19
C LYS A 4 -13.32 0.96 -81.26
N GLY A 5 -12.68 1.22 -80.12
CA GLY A 5 -11.23 1.07 -79.91
C GLY A 5 -10.95 0.01 -78.84
N TYR A 6 -10.03 -0.89 -79.15
CA TYR A 6 -9.73 -2.19 -78.53
C TYR A 6 -8.98 -2.15 -77.17
N LEU A 7 -9.25 -3.18 -76.35
CA LEU A 7 -8.36 -4.02 -75.49
C LEU A 7 -7.13 -3.37 -74.82
N THR A 8 -6.91 -3.50 -73.50
CA THR A 8 -6.49 -4.76 -72.86
C THR A 8 -6.97 -4.89 -71.40
N ASP A 9 -7.52 -6.07 -71.10
CA ASP A 9 -7.97 -6.51 -69.78
C ASP A 9 -6.81 -7.30 -69.13
N SER A 10 -6.12 -6.71 -68.16
CA SER A 10 -5.20 -7.45 -67.30
C SER A 10 -5.98 -8.04 -66.14
N LEU A 11 -6.47 -9.26 -66.33
CA LEU A 11 -7.03 -10.12 -65.29
C LEU A 11 -6.03 -10.29 -64.15
N LYS A 12 -6.18 -9.48 -63.10
CA LYS A 12 -5.51 -9.68 -61.83
C LYS A 12 -6.31 -10.72 -61.04
N THR A 13 -5.85 -11.98 -61.10
CA THR A 13 -6.37 -13.07 -60.26
C THR A 13 -6.34 -12.65 -58.79
N PRO A 14 -7.49 -12.64 -58.07
CA PRO A 14 -7.46 -12.47 -56.62
C PRO A 14 -6.80 -13.71 -56.00
N ALA A 15 -5.74 -13.48 -55.23
CA ALA A 15 -5.09 -14.51 -54.44
C ALA A 15 -6.11 -15.14 -53.49
N ALA A 16 -6.17 -16.46 -53.49
CA ALA A 16 -7.02 -17.21 -52.57
C ALA A 16 -6.67 -16.85 -51.11
N PRO A 17 -7.65 -16.72 -50.21
CA PRO A 17 -7.39 -16.50 -48.79
C PRO A 17 -6.58 -17.67 -48.24
N SER A 18 -5.49 -17.37 -47.55
CA SER A 18 -4.68 -18.38 -46.88
C SER A 18 -5.53 -19.17 -45.87
N PRO A 19 -5.31 -20.48 -45.71
CA PRO A 19 -6.03 -21.27 -44.72
C PRO A 19 -5.79 -20.72 -43.31
N PRO A 20 -6.79 -20.80 -42.41
CA PRO A 20 -6.62 -20.36 -41.04
C PRO A 20 -5.47 -21.13 -40.39
N LYS A 21 -4.56 -20.38 -39.75
CA LYS A 21 -3.45 -20.94 -38.98
C LYS A 21 -4.00 -21.95 -37.96
N PRO A 22 -3.44 -23.16 -37.85
CA PRO A 22 -3.87 -24.12 -36.83
C PRO A 22 -3.84 -23.50 -35.45
N ALA A 23 -4.91 -23.70 -34.68
CA ALA A 23 -4.97 -23.26 -33.29
C ALA A 23 -3.77 -23.80 -32.53
N ALA A 24 -3.07 -22.92 -31.80
CA ALA A 24 -2.00 -23.35 -30.92
C ALA A 24 -2.53 -24.40 -29.93
N PRO A 25 -1.75 -25.43 -29.59
CA PRO A 25 -2.15 -26.42 -28.60
C PRO A 25 -2.52 -25.71 -27.30
N PRO A 26 -3.55 -26.18 -26.57
CA PRO A 26 -3.94 -25.59 -25.31
C PRO A 26 -2.72 -25.59 -24.39
N GLN A 27 -2.32 -24.39 -23.96
CA GLN A 27 -1.26 -24.27 -22.96
C GLN A 27 -1.72 -25.04 -21.71
N PRO A 28 -0.85 -25.84 -21.09
CA PRO A 28 -1.21 -26.51 -19.85
C PRO A 28 -1.69 -25.44 -18.87
N LEU A 29 -2.84 -25.69 -18.24
CA LEU A 29 -3.39 -24.85 -17.19
C LEU A 29 -2.25 -24.61 -16.19
N ILE A 30 -1.67 -23.40 -16.18
CA ILE A 30 -0.89 -22.95 -15.04
C ILE A 30 -1.90 -22.98 -13.92
N GLN A 31 -1.80 -23.99 -13.05
CA GLN A 31 -2.51 -24.00 -11.81
C GLN A 31 -2.04 -22.73 -11.10
N HIS A 32 -2.91 -21.72 -11.08
CA HIS A 32 -2.77 -20.64 -10.13
C HIS A 32 -2.93 -21.32 -8.78
N GLU A 33 -1.81 -21.74 -8.19
CA GLU A 33 -1.78 -22.00 -6.77
C GLU A 33 -2.41 -20.76 -6.12
N PRO A 34 -3.41 -20.94 -5.24
CA PRO A 34 -3.93 -19.81 -4.50
C PRO A 34 -2.72 -19.23 -3.77
N VAL A 35 -2.35 -17.99 -4.10
CA VAL A 35 -1.45 -17.19 -3.29
C VAL A 35 -2.16 -17.05 -1.95
N THR A 36 -1.89 -18.01 -1.09
CA THR A 36 -2.27 -18.00 0.30
C THR A 36 -1.35 -16.95 0.89
N SER A 37 -1.78 -15.69 0.87
CA SER A 37 -1.11 -14.59 1.53
C SER A 37 -1.22 -14.78 3.04
N ARG A 38 -0.52 -15.79 3.55
CA ARG A 38 -0.25 -15.99 4.95
C ARG A 38 1.21 -16.42 5.04
N SER A 39 2.10 -15.51 4.68
CA SER A 39 3.51 -15.67 5.07
C SER A 39 3.62 -15.35 6.56
N THR A 40 3.15 -16.26 7.41
CA THR A 40 3.49 -16.28 8.83
C THR A 40 4.79 -17.07 8.95
N GLU A 41 5.90 -16.47 8.56
CA GLU A 41 7.19 -17.00 9.00
C GLU A 41 7.17 -17.04 10.54
N PRO A 42 7.62 -18.14 11.17
CA PRO A 42 7.72 -18.22 12.62
C PRO A 42 8.54 -17.05 13.14
N LEU A 43 7.99 -16.32 14.10
CA LEU A 43 8.70 -15.20 14.71
C LEU A 43 9.84 -15.75 15.58
N ALA A 44 11.06 -15.28 15.36
CA ALA A 44 12.16 -15.57 16.27
C ALA A 44 11.82 -15.06 17.69
N SER A 45 12.33 -15.74 18.72
CA SER A 45 11.98 -15.46 20.11
C SER A 45 12.43 -14.08 20.58
N ASP A 46 13.39 -13.42 19.92
CA ASP A 46 13.86 -12.08 20.23
C ASP A 46 13.15 -10.97 19.41
N LYS A 47 12.11 -11.32 18.64
CA LYS A 47 11.42 -10.40 17.73
C LYS A 47 9.95 -10.20 18.08
N ALA A 48 9.40 -9.12 17.54
CA ALA A 48 7.98 -8.83 17.52
C ALA A 48 7.55 -8.43 16.10
N ARG A 49 6.27 -8.66 15.76
CA ARG A 49 5.70 -8.29 14.46
C ARG A 49 4.85 -7.03 14.62
N ILE A 50 4.95 -6.12 13.67
CA ILE A 50 4.12 -4.92 13.61
C ILE A 50 3.38 -4.91 12.29
N LEU A 51 2.05 -4.96 12.38
CA LEU A 51 1.10 -4.73 11.31
C LEU A 51 0.75 -3.25 11.29
N MET A 52 0.67 -2.65 10.11
CA MET A 52 0.38 -1.22 9.92
C MET A 52 -0.82 -1.06 9.00
N ARG A 53 -1.81 -0.28 9.43
CA ARG A 53 -3.06 -0.01 8.68
C ARG A 53 -3.46 1.45 8.76
N SER A 54 -4.33 1.87 7.86
CA SER A 54 -5.01 3.18 7.90
C SER A 54 -6.52 2.96 8.00
N THR A 55 -7.22 3.85 8.71
CA THR A 55 -8.70 3.84 8.76
C THR A 55 -9.31 5.23 8.81
N GLY A 56 -10.53 5.35 8.28
CA GLY A 56 -11.38 6.53 8.40
C GLY A 56 -11.43 7.35 7.11
N MET A 57 -10.37 7.33 6.30
CA MET A 57 -10.35 7.94 4.98
C MET A 57 -9.49 7.13 3.99
N PRO A 58 -9.87 7.04 2.70
CA PRO A 58 -9.16 6.27 1.69
C PRO A 58 -7.95 7.02 1.11
N MET A 59 -7.16 7.68 1.97
CA MET A 59 -5.92 8.38 1.61
C MET A 59 -4.70 7.54 2.00
N ASN A 60 -3.58 7.77 1.30
CA ASN A 60 -2.34 7.06 1.59
C ASN A 60 -1.78 7.51 2.93
N VAL A 61 -1.24 6.54 3.66
CA VAL A 61 -0.45 6.75 4.87
C VAL A 61 0.89 6.08 4.69
N ASP A 62 1.95 6.87 4.67
CA ASP A 62 3.32 6.37 4.68
C ASP A 62 3.72 6.02 6.11
N TYR A 63 4.31 4.84 6.26
CA TYR A 63 4.80 4.32 7.53
C TYR A 63 6.33 4.24 7.55
N SER A 64 6.89 4.61 8.69
CA SER A 64 8.29 4.36 9.02
C SER A 64 8.44 3.91 10.45
N ILE A 65 9.52 3.18 10.71
CA ILE A 65 9.82 2.63 12.02
C ILE A 65 11.25 2.93 12.44
N SER A 66 11.45 3.10 13.73
CA SER A 66 12.76 3.19 14.35
C SER A 66 12.82 2.29 15.58
N ALA A 67 13.93 1.57 15.73
CA ALA A 67 14.26 0.83 16.95
C ALA A 67 15.35 1.57 17.77
N SER A 68 15.61 2.84 17.46
CA SER A 68 16.58 3.68 18.17
C SER A 68 16.05 4.06 19.55
N GLU A 69 16.91 3.99 20.56
CA GLU A 69 16.64 4.50 21.90
C GLU A 69 16.48 6.03 21.90
N GLN A 70 17.08 6.71 20.90
CA GLN A 70 16.94 8.14 20.72
C GLN A 70 15.60 8.45 20.06
N SER A 71 14.83 9.34 20.67
CA SER A 71 13.58 9.82 20.08
C SER A 71 13.86 10.49 18.73
N CYS A 72 13.03 10.20 17.72
CA CYS A 72 13.08 10.87 16.42
C CYS A 72 14.38 10.65 15.62
N LYS A 73 14.98 9.46 15.73
CA LYS A 73 16.21 9.07 15.02
C LYS A 73 16.05 7.76 14.28
N ASP A 74 16.86 7.57 13.24
CA ASP A 74 17.05 6.28 12.54
C ASP A 74 15.76 5.62 12.04
N PHE A 75 14.83 6.44 11.52
CA PHE A 75 13.62 5.93 10.90
C PHE A 75 13.92 5.34 9.53
N THR A 76 13.45 4.12 9.31
CA THR A 76 13.44 3.44 8.01
C THR A 76 12.01 3.37 7.48
N GLN A 77 11.85 3.72 6.20
CA GLN A 77 10.56 3.63 5.51
C GLN A 77 10.18 2.17 5.29
N ILE A 78 8.94 1.82 5.67
CA ILE A 78 8.40 0.47 5.48
C ILE A 78 7.51 0.42 4.24
N GLY A 79 6.64 1.42 4.05
CA GLY A 79 5.76 1.49 2.89
C GLY A 79 4.50 2.31 3.14
N ALA A 80 3.62 2.33 2.15
CA ALA A 80 2.34 3.03 2.21
C ALA A 80 1.18 2.05 2.37
N VAL A 81 0.15 2.47 3.11
CA VAL A 81 -1.14 1.77 3.17
C VAL A 81 -2.29 2.74 2.93
N ARG A 82 -3.45 2.19 2.56
CA ARG A 82 -4.68 2.96 2.35
C ARG A 82 -5.87 2.20 2.91
N ASP A 83 -6.81 2.90 3.54
CA ASP A 83 -8.08 2.27 3.92
C ASP A 83 -8.86 1.90 2.65
N LYS A 84 -9.13 0.61 2.44
CA LYS A 84 -9.96 0.11 1.33
C LYS A 84 -11.46 0.26 1.58
N GLY A 85 -11.87 0.77 2.75
CA GLY A 85 -13.27 1.08 3.04
C GLY A 85 -14.16 -0.16 3.13
N GLN A 86 -13.61 -1.34 3.40
CA GLN A 86 -14.38 -2.59 3.49
C GLN A 86 -15.47 -2.57 4.59
N LYS A 87 -15.46 -1.58 5.49
CA LYS A 87 -16.52 -1.32 6.48
C LYS A 87 -17.60 -0.34 6.02
N VAL A 88 -17.44 0.28 4.85
CA VAL A 88 -18.38 1.26 4.28
C VAL A 88 -18.75 0.80 2.87
N LEU A 89 -19.85 0.06 2.74
CA LEU A 89 -20.43 -0.45 1.49
C LEU A 89 -20.99 0.66 0.58
N SER A 90 -20.42 1.86 0.58
CA SER A 90 -20.83 2.90 -0.34
C SER A 90 -20.13 2.69 -1.68
N SER A 91 -20.90 2.44 -2.73
CA SER A 91 -20.43 2.05 -4.07
C SER A 91 -19.45 3.03 -4.72
N TRP A 92 -19.33 4.26 -4.21
CA TRP A 92 -18.34 5.25 -4.66
C TRP A 92 -16.92 4.97 -4.13
N ILE A 93 -16.77 4.37 -2.94
CA ILE A 93 -15.47 4.00 -2.35
C ILE A 93 -14.91 2.75 -3.04
N VAL A 94 -15.76 1.78 -3.37
CA VAL A 94 -15.37 0.56 -4.12
C VAL A 94 -14.77 0.92 -5.47
N LYS A 95 -15.39 1.86 -6.21
CA LYS A 95 -14.90 2.34 -7.51
C LYS A 95 -13.58 3.12 -7.41
N LEU A 96 -13.29 3.77 -6.29
CA LEU A 96 -11.99 4.41 -6.01
C LEU A 96 -10.93 3.38 -5.53
N GLY A 97 -11.37 2.28 -4.93
CA GLY A 97 -10.55 1.13 -4.57
C GLY A 97 -9.98 0.43 -5.80
N GLU A 98 -10.85 0.08 -6.76
CA GLU A 98 -10.52 -0.69 -7.97
C GLU A 98 -9.55 0.02 -8.93
N LYS A 99 -9.54 1.36 -8.96
CA LYS A 99 -8.65 2.16 -9.82
C LYS A 99 -7.25 2.38 -9.23
N LEU A 100 -7.02 1.96 -8.00
CA LEU A 100 -5.81 2.24 -7.18
C LEU A 100 -5.31 0.97 -6.46
N ASN A 101 -5.39 -0.19 -7.13
CA ASN A 101 -5.06 -1.51 -6.59
C ASN A 101 -3.58 -1.72 -6.20
N SER A 102 -2.70 -0.74 -6.39
CA SER A 102 -1.27 -0.88 -6.08
C SER A 102 -0.91 -0.67 -4.61
N VAL A 103 -1.72 0.07 -3.84
CA VAL A 103 -1.43 0.35 -2.43
C VAL A 103 -2.21 -0.63 -1.53
N PRO A 104 -1.53 -1.44 -0.70
CA PRO A 104 -2.18 -2.40 0.19
C PRO A 104 -2.95 -1.71 1.32
N ASP A 105 -3.87 -2.43 1.95
CA ASP A 105 -4.61 -1.98 3.14
C ASP A 105 -3.92 -2.31 4.46
N GLN A 106 -2.91 -3.16 4.39
CA GLN A 106 -2.04 -3.53 5.49
C GLN A 106 -0.65 -3.86 4.97
N ILE A 107 0.37 -3.45 5.70
CA ILE A 107 1.75 -3.93 5.55
C ILE A 107 2.25 -4.44 6.89
N GLU A 108 3.36 -5.16 6.89
CA GLU A 108 3.97 -5.70 8.10
C GLU A 108 5.49 -5.55 8.10
N THR A 109 6.05 -5.56 9.30
CA THR A 109 7.50 -5.61 9.52
C THR A 109 7.80 -6.35 10.82
N VAL A 110 9.06 -6.75 11.00
CA VAL A 110 9.57 -7.43 12.20
C VAL A 110 10.61 -6.53 12.86
N VAL A 111 10.50 -6.38 14.18
CA VAL A 111 11.37 -5.53 15.00
C VAL A 111 11.98 -6.29 16.17
N PRO A 112 13.08 -5.83 16.75
CA PRO A 112 13.53 -6.32 18.05
C PRO A 112 12.45 -6.17 19.11
N ALA A 113 12.25 -7.23 19.90
CA ALA A 113 11.39 -7.17 21.07
C ALA A 113 12.16 -6.72 22.31
N GLY A 114 11.44 -6.29 23.34
CA GLY A 114 12.02 -5.95 24.64
C GLY A 114 12.72 -4.58 24.68
N GLN A 115 12.71 -3.81 23.60
CA GLN A 115 13.18 -2.41 23.59
C GLN A 115 12.14 -1.49 22.94
N PRO A 116 12.07 -0.21 23.32
CA PRO A 116 11.12 0.72 22.71
C PRO A 116 11.32 0.82 21.20
N VAL A 117 10.22 0.78 20.48
CA VAL A 117 10.16 1.14 19.05
C VAL A 117 9.36 2.41 18.88
N GLN A 118 9.62 3.12 17.79
CA GLN A 118 8.88 4.31 17.38
C GLN A 118 8.27 4.06 16.00
N VAL A 119 6.96 4.26 15.87
CA VAL A 119 6.24 4.10 14.61
C VAL A 119 5.66 5.45 14.21
N ALA A 120 6.06 5.93 13.05
CA ALA A 120 5.60 7.17 12.45
C ALA A 120 4.63 6.84 11.31
N GLY A 121 3.44 7.44 11.36
CA GLY A 121 2.49 7.46 10.24
C GLY A 121 2.31 8.88 9.73
N TRP A 122 2.23 9.04 8.41
CA TRP A 122 1.98 10.32 7.76
C TRP A 122 0.98 10.17 6.63
N GLY A 123 -0.16 10.77 6.85
CA GLY A 123 -1.19 10.87 5.85
C GLY A 123 -0.84 11.94 4.82
N ASN A 124 -0.94 11.62 3.53
CA ASN A 124 -0.79 12.59 2.46
C ASN A 124 -1.75 12.27 1.30
N TRP A 125 -2.16 13.33 0.61
CA TRP A 125 -2.96 13.19 -0.60
C TRP A 125 -2.66 14.32 -1.57
N GLN A 126 -2.76 13.97 -2.85
CA GLN A 126 -2.76 14.90 -3.95
C GLN A 126 -3.69 14.35 -5.03
N ASP A 127 -4.68 15.13 -5.39
CA ASP A 127 -5.59 14.87 -6.50
C ASP A 127 -5.74 16.15 -7.34
N SER A 128 -6.58 16.11 -8.39
CA SER A 128 -6.76 17.26 -9.30
C SER A 128 -7.44 18.48 -8.66
N LYS A 129 -8.00 18.33 -7.45
CA LYS A 129 -8.80 19.34 -6.74
C LYS A 129 -8.21 19.72 -5.39
N SER A 130 -7.40 18.86 -4.77
CA SER A 130 -6.89 19.08 -3.43
C SER A 130 -5.53 18.44 -3.20
N LYS A 131 -4.74 19.07 -2.33
CA LYS A 131 -3.52 18.50 -1.77
C LYS A 131 -3.48 18.78 -0.27
N GLY A 132 -2.88 17.89 0.49
CA GLY A 132 -2.67 18.12 1.91
C GLY A 132 -2.01 16.94 2.61
N ASN A 133 -1.90 17.08 3.92
CA ASN A 133 -1.33 16.07 4.78
C ASN A 133 -2.01 16.05 6.15
N CYS A 134 -1.79 14.95 6.86
CA CYS A 134 -2.04 14.86 8.28
C CYS A 134 -0.91 14.08 8.94
N GLY A 135 -0.24 14.70 9.91
CA GLY A 135 0.81 14.06 10.68
C GLY A 135 2.00 14.99 10.95
N PRO A 136 3.15 14.42 11.37
CA PRO A 136 3.32 12.99 11.61
C PRO A 136 2.58 12.59 12.88
N SER A 137 2.01 11.39 12.91
CA SER A 137 1.57 10.78 14.15
C SER A 137 2.62 9.74 14.56
N ILE A 138 3.37 10.06 15.61
CA ILE A 138 4.49 9.23 16.08
C ILE A 138 4.16 8.71 17.47
N VAL A 139 4.15 7.38 17.59
CA VAL A 139 3.92 6.67 18.85
C VAL A 139 5.10 5.79 19.16
N SER A 140 5.42 5.68 20.44
CA SER A 140 6.41 4.75 20.95
C SER A 140 5.80 3.79 21.94
N PHE A 141 6.23 2.54 21.88
CA PHE A 141 5.84 1.47 22.79
C PHE A 141 6.92 0.37 22.78
N GLN A 142 6.89 -0.51 23.78
CA GLN A 142 7.84 -1.61 23.90
C GLN A 142 7.15 -2.93 23.57
N PRO A 143 7.42 -3.52 22.39
CA PRO A 143 6.82 -4.79 22.01
C PRO A 143 7.42 -5.97 22.79
N ALA A 144 6.57 -6.91 23.17
CA ALA A 144 6.97 -8.17 23.81
C ALA A 144 7.44 -9.20 22.77
N GLN A 145 8.26 -10.14 23.23
CA GLN A 145 8.81 -11.23 22.42
C GLN A 145 7.69 -12.12 21.86
N MET A 146 7.76 -12.45 20.58
CA MET A 146 6.77 -13.28 19.86
C MET A 146 5.35 -12.70 19.79
N HIS A 147 5.17 -11.42 20.14
CA HIS A 147 3.87 -10.76 20.01
C HIS A 147 3.70 -10.12 18.63
N THR A 148 2.44 -9.96 18.23
CA THR A 148 2.04 -9.21 17.03
C THR A 148 1.21 -8.00 17.44
N TYR A 149 1.61 -6.83 16.95
CA TYR A 149 0.95 -5.56 17.22
C TYR A 149 0.33 -4.96 15.97
N LEU A 150 -0.83 -4.35 16.09
CA LEU A 150 -1.45 -3.53 15.06
C LEU A 150 -1.27 -2.04 15.40
N VAL A 151 -0.56 -1.32 14.55
CA VAL A 151 -0.52 0.14 14.55
C VAL A 151 -1.51 0.65 13.50
N GLU A 152 -2.56 1.30 13.98
CA GLU A 152 -3.63 1.83 13.15
C GLU A 152 -3.59 3.36 13.15
N PHE A 153 -3.34 3.94 11.97
CA PHE A 153 -3.46 5.37 11.73
C PHE A 153 -4.91 5.72 11.47
N VAL A 154 -5.48 6.54 12.34
CA VAL A 154 -6.90 6.92 12.33
C VAL A 154 -7.01 8.34 11.83
N TRP A 155 -7.67 8.52 10.69
CA TRP A 155 -8.08 9.81 10.18
C TRP A 155 -9.32 10.32 10.92
N GLN A 156 -9.30 11.58 11.33
CA GLN A 156 -10.43 12.31 11.93
C GLN A 156 -10.73 13.52 11.06
N GLY A 157 -11.20 13.25 9.84
CA GLY A 157 -11.21 14.21 8.75
C GLY A 157 -9.79 14.45 8.20
N THR A 158 -9.64 15.50 7.39
CA THR A 158 -8.37 15.81 6.70
C THR A 158 -7.35 16.52 7.60
N ALA A 159 -7.80 17.15 8.69
CA ALA A 159 -6.96 18.01 9.53
C ALA A 159 -6.44 17.35 10.81
N ARG A 160 -6.99 16.21 11.22
CA ARG A 160 -6.63 15.55 12.49
C ARG A 160 -6.45 14.06 12.26
N CYS A 161 -5.43 13.52 12.90
CA CYS A 161 -5.09 12.11 12.84
C CYS A 161 -4.38 11.69 14.12
N MET A 162 -4.40 10.40 14.40
CA MET A 162 -3.68 9.79 15.50
C MET A 162 -3.33 8.34 15.18
N SER A 163 -2.32 7.80 15.84
CA SER A 163 -2.00 6.38 15.81
C SER A 163 -2.52 5.71 17.06
N ARG A 164 -3.08 4.51 16.92
CA ARG A 164 -3.45 3.63 18.02
C ARG A 164 -2.70 2.33 17.88
N VAL A 165 -2.28 1.75 19.01
CA VAL A 165 -1.54 0.49 19.02
C VAL A 165 -2.35 -0.54 19.79
N TYR A 166 -2.42 -1.74 19.23
CA TYR A 166 -3.12 -2.85 19.83
C TYR A 166 -2.25 -4.10 19.77
N ASP A 167 -2.27 -4.89 20.82
CA ASP A 167 -1.81 -6.27 20.79
C ASP A 167 -2.89 -7.13 20.13
N VAL A 168 -2.49 -7.86 19.09
CA VAL A 168 -3.34 -8.75 18.27
C VAL A 168 -2.67 -10.11 18.12
N THR A 169 -1.84 -10.49 19.09
CA THR A 169 -1.15 -11.80 19.11
C THR A 169 -2.16 -12.94 19.11
N ASP A 170 -3.22 -12.82 19.90
CA ASP A 170 -4.41 -13.64 19.76
C ASP A 170 -5.37 -12.97 18.76
N PRO A 171 -5.68 -13.61 17.62
CA PRO A 171 -6.53 -13.02 16.59
C PRO A 171 -7.98 -12.79 17.04
N ALA A 172 -8.42 -13.43 18.13
CA ALA A 172 -9.75 -13.22 18.69
C ALA A 172 -9.85 -11.95 19.56
N THR A 173 -8.71 -11.39 19.97
CA THR A 173 -8.65 -10.24 20.88
C THR A 173 -7.90 -9.07 20.27
N ARG A 174 -8.26 -7.87 20.71
CA ARG A 174 -7.60 -6.62 20.33
C ARG A 174 -7.43 -5.76 21.57
N THR A 175 -6.26 -5.87 22.19
CA THR A 175 -5.98 -5.22 23.48
C THR A 175 -5.23 -3.92 23.25
N ALA A 176 -5.75 -2.80 23.74
CA ALA A 176 -5.06 -1.51 23.59
C ALA A 176 -3.70 -1.53 24.33
N VAL A 177 -2.65 -1.07 23.65
CA VAL A 177 -1.31 -0.97 24.21
C VAL A 177 -1.08 0.48 24.63
N PRO A 178 -0.63 0.74 25.87
CA PRO A 178 -0.18 2.07 26.27
C PRO A 178 0.93 2.57 25.36
N THR A 179 0.81 3.81 24.90
CA THR A 179 1.81 4.43 24.02
C THR A 179 2.21 5.80 24.52
N GLU A 180 3.46 6.16 24.26
CA GLU A 180 3.93 7.52 24.42
C GLU A 180 3.88 8.23 23.06
N ARG A 181 3.20 9.37 22.99
CA ARG A 181 3.25 10.23 21.80
C ARG A 181 4.59 10.95 21.74
N LYS A 182 5.28 10.85 20.62
CA LYS A 182 6.55 11.56 20.39
C LYS A 182 6.32 12.81 19.54
N TYR A 183 7.01 13.88 19.92
CA TYR A 183 7.03 15.14 19.19
C TYR A 183 8.43 15.36 18.63
N CYS A 184 8.56 15.21 17.32
CA CYS A 184 9.84 15.37 16.65
C CYS A 184 10.05 16.81 16.16
N SER A 185 11.30 17.25 16.18
CA SER A 185 11.66 18.57 15.67
C SER A 185 11.38 18.67 14.17
N ARG A 186 11.22 19.91 13.68
CA ARG A 186 11.02 20.19 12.25
C ARG A 186 12.13 19.63 11.36
N SER A 187 13.37 19.63 11.86
CA SER A 187 14.52 19.05 11.15
C SER A 187 14.38 17.55 10.88
N PHE A 188 13.73 16.80 11.77
CA PHE A 188 13.39 15.39 11.50
C PHE A 188 12.38 15.29 10.36
N MET A 189 11.37 16.16 10.35
CA MET A 189 10.35 16.19 9.30
C MET A 189 10.94 16.52 7.93
N ASP A 190 11.90 17.44 7.86
CA ASP A 190 12.54 17.81 6.60
C ASP A 190 13.33 16.64 6.01
N VAL A 191 14.03 15.85 6.84
CA VAL A 191 14.74 14.63 6.40
C VAL A 191 13.76 13.54 5.96
N TRP A 192 12.66 13.39 6.69
CA TRP A 192 11.69 12.34 6.43
C TRP A 192 10.83 12.62 5.18
N LEU A 193 10.44 13.88 4.97
CA LEU A 193 9.78 14.35 3.74
C LEU A 193 10.73 14.40 2.53
N GLY A 194 12.02 14.70 2.75
CA GLY A 194 13.04 14.71 1.70
C GLY A 194 13.40 13.31 1.19
N ARG A 195 13.34 12.28 2.05
CA ARG A 195 13.66 10.88 1.68
C ARG A 195 12.50 10.11 1.06
N SER A 196 11.26 10.52 1.33
CA SER A 196 10.05 9.90 0.75
C SER A 196 9.77 10.37 -0.69
N GLY A 197 10.64 11.19 -1.29
CA GLY A 197 10.45 11.74 -2.64
C GLY A 197 9.32 12.78 -2.72
N LEU A 198 8.80 13.23 -1.57
CA LEU A 198 7.70 14.19 -1.47
C LEU A 198 8.16 15.65 -1.51
N SER A 199 9.48 15.89 -1.57
CA SER A 199 10.10 17.22 -1.67
C SER A 199 10.23 17.75 -3.10
N GLY A 200 9.51 17.19 -4.08
CA GLY A 200 9.73 17.50 -5.49
C GLY A 200 8.47 17.61 -6.34
N VAL A 201 7.70 18.70 -6.20
CA VAL A 201 7.10 19.39 -7.34
C VAL A 201 7.08 20.89 -7.01
N PRO A 202 7.65 21.79 -7.84
CA PRO A 202 7.65 23.23 -7.63
C PRO A 202 6.24 23.84 -7.48
#